data_AF-A0A1F9DV06-F1
#
_entry.id   AF-A0A1F9DV06-F1
#
_cell.length_a   1.000
_cell.length_b   1.000
_cell.length_c   1.000
_cell.angle_alpha   90.00
_cell.angle_beta   90.00
_cell.angle_gamma   90.00
#
_symmetry.space_group_name_H-M   'P 1'
#
loop_
_entity.id
_entity.type
_entity.pdbx_description
1 polymer ?
#
loop_
_entity_poly.entity_id
_entity_poly.type
_entity_poly.pdbx_seq_one_letter_code
_entity_poly.pdbx_strand_id
1 'polypeptide(L)'
;MPPQAGRKIVFDSNIYIHAIRRGPASREYELLVNSLPFTYLSSVVSAELYLGALDSWGVRLVQGFVSRSERVRRIVTPTHATWNDAGGILAKIGREEPEFKSKFPILFNDILIALCALQIGASVCTKDEEDFRLIRRYKRFNLEIVSS
;
A
#
# COMPACT_ATOMS: atom_id res chain seq x y z
N MET A 1 3.16 -9.51 -15.09
CA MET A 1 1.79 -9.58 -15.64
C MET A 1 1.10 -8.25 -15.38
N PRO A 2 0.35 -7.67 -16.33
CA PRO A 2 -0.52 -6.55 -16.04
C PRO A 2 -1.61 -6.99 -15.04
N PRO A 3 -2.10 -6.10 -14.17
CA PRO A 3 -3.21 -6.41 -13.27
C PRO A 3 -4.42 -6.92 -14.05
N GLN A 4 -5.03 -8.02 -13.60
CA GLN A 4 -6.21 -8.59 -14.26
C GLN A 4 -7.37 -7.59 -14.20
N ALA A 5 -7.93 -7.25 -15.36
CA ALA A 5 -9.04 -6.29 -15.48
C ALA A 5 -10.20 -6.64 -14.52
N GLY A 6 -10.68 -5.65 -13.77
CA GLY A 6 -11.86 -5.77 -12.89
C GLY A 6 -11.58 -6.06 -11.41
N ARG A 7 -10.32 -6.22 -10.98
CA ARG A 7 -9.99 -6.40 -9.55
C ARG A 7 -9.61 -5.06 -8.91
N LYS A 8 -10.15 -4.79 -7.70
CA LYS A 8 -9.76 -3.63 -6.91
C LYS A 8 -8.28 -3.76 -6.50
N ILE A 9 -7.55 -2.65 -6.53
CA ILE A 9 -6.12 -2.63 -6.20
C ILE A 9 -5.84 -1.55 -5.17
N VAL A 10 -5.07 -1.89 -4.14
CA VAL A 10 -4.41 -0.94 -3.24
C VAL A 10 -2.92 -0.98 -3.57
N PHE A 11 -2.39 0.13 -4.06
CA PHE A 11 -0.95 0.26 -4.27
C PHE A 11 -0.26 0.65 -2.96
N ASP A 12 0.88 0.03 -2.71
CA ASP A 12 1.84 0.44 -1.69
C ASP A 12 2.44 1.82 -2.00
N SER A 13 2.91 2.55 -1.00
CA SER A 13 3.50 3.88 -1.13
C SER A 13 4.73 3.88 -2.04
N ASN A 14 5.53 2.81 -2.05
CA ASN A 14 6.70 2.71 -2.93
C ASN A 14 6.34 2.87 -4.42
N ILE A 15 5.18 2.38 -4.88
CA ILE A 15 4.75 2.50 -6.28
C ILE A 15 4.52 3.97 -6.64
N TYR A 16 3.80 4.70 -5.79
CA TYR A 16 3.57 6.13 -5.97
C TYR A 16 4.88 6.93 -5.93
N ILE A 17 5.75 6.65 -4.95
CA ILE A 17 7.04 7.33 -4.80
C ILE A 17 7.91 7.11 -6.05
N HIS A 18 7.99 5.88 -6.56
CA HIS A 18 8.74 5.58 -7.77
C HIS A 18 8.12 6.22 -9.02
N ALA A 19 6.79 6.20 -9.16
CA ALA A 19 6.09 6.87 -10.26
C ALA A 19 6.35 8.38 -10.28
N ILE A 20 6.30 9.05 -9.12
CA ILE A 20 6.56 10.48 -8.99
C ILE A 20 8.03 10.78 -9.32
N ARG A 21 8.98 10.03 -8.75
CA ARG A 21 10.41 10.28 -8.94
C ARG A 21 10.90 10.01 -10.37
N ARG A 22 10.34 9.00 -11.04
CA ARG A 22 10.76 8.58 -12.39
C ARG A 22 9.92 9.18 -13.51
N GLY A 23 8.77 9.76 -13.18
CA GLY A 23 7.89 10.43 -14.13
C GLY A 23 7.10 9.49 -15.05
N PRO A 24 6.40 10.04 -16.05
CA PRO A 24 5.41 9.32 -16.86
C PRO A 24 5.94 8.15 -17.68
N ALA A 25 7.25 8.11 -17.96
CA ALA A 25 7.89 7.02 -18.69
C ALA A 25 8.15 5.79 -17.81
N SER A 26 7.89 5.87 -16.49
CA SER A 26 8.14 4.77 -15.59
C SER A 26 7.04 3.71 -15.66
N ARG A 27 7.44 2.46 -15.45
CA ARG A 27 6.53 1.32 -15.34
C ARG A 27 5.53 1.53 -14.20
N GLU A 28 5.95 2.12 -13.09
CA GLU A 28 5.07 2.39 -11.95
C GLU A 28 3.96 3.41 -12.30
N TYR A 29 4.29 4.44 -13.08
CA TYR A 29 3.31 5.40 -13.57
C TYR A 29 2.31 4.72 -14.51
N GLU A 30 2.81 3.94 -15.47
CA GLU A 30 1.97 3.19 -16.40
C GLU A 30 1.03 2.22 -15.66
N LEU A 31 1.53 1.51 -14.65
CA LEU A 31 0.73 0.63 -13.79
C LEU A 31 -0.39 1.39 -13.06
N LEU A 32 -0.10 2.56 -12.48
CA LEU A 32 -1.11 3.38 -11.82
C LEU A 32 -2.22 3.82 -12.78
N VAL A 33 -1.85 4.28 -13.99
CA VAL A 33 -2.81 4.75 -15.00
C VAL A 33 -3.66 3.60 -15.54
N ASN A 34 -3.04 2.48 -15.91
CA ASN A 34 -3.73 1.31 -16.47
C ASN A 34 -4.62 0.60 -15.45
N SER A 35 -4.40 0.82 -14.17
CA SER A 35 -5.24 0.26 -13.09
C SER A 35 -6.46 1.11 -12.78
N LEU A 36 -6.61 2.28 -13.40
CA LEU A 36 -7.84 3.07 -13.29
C LEU A 36 -8.97 2.41 -14.10
N PRO A 37 -10.22 2.40 -13.59
CA PRO A 37 -10.68 3.01 -12.35
C PRO A 37 -10.82 1.95 -11.25
N PHE A 38 -9.87 1.03 -11.05
CA PHE A 38 -9.96 0.02 -9.99
C PHE A 38 -9.03 0.29 -8.79
N THR A 39 -8.26 1.39 -8.85
CA THR A 39 -7.38 1.84 -7.78
C THR A 39 -8.14 2.42 -6.59
N TYR A 40 -7.82 1.91 -5.39
CA TYR A 40 -8.19 2.44 -4.08
C TYR A 40 -6.94 2.91 -3.34
N LEU A 41 -7.07 3.98 -2.55
CA LEU A 41 -6.00 4.56 -1.75
C LEU A 41 -6.24 4.21 -0.27
N SER A 42 -5.28 3.51 0.35
CA SER A 42 -5.26 3.35 1.79
C SER A 42 -4.94 4.68 2.47
N SER A 43 -5.62 5.02 3.56
CA SER A 43 -5.26 6.20 4.36
C SER A 43 -3.87 6.08 5.01
N VAL A 44 -3.36 4.85 5.18
CA VAL A 44 -1.97 4.60 5.63
C VAL A 44 -0.99 5.03 4.54
N VAL A 45 -1.21 4.61 3.29
CA VAL A 45 -0.40 5.05 2.15
C VAL A 45 -0.47 6.56 1.98
N SER A 46 -1.65 7.16 2.14
CA SER A 46 -1.77 8.62 2.14
C SER A 46 -0.87 9.28 3.19
N ALA A 47 -0.82 8.74 4.41
CA ALA A 47 0.03 9.27 5.48
C ALA A 47 1.52 9.12 5.14
N GLU A 48 1.92 7.97 4.61
CA GLU A 48 3.31 7.73 4.16
C GLU A 48 3.74 8.69 3.04
N LEU A 49 2.85 8.96 2.09
CA LEU A 49 3.10 9.93 1.03
C LEU A 49 3.27 11.34 1.56
N TYR A 50 2.48 11.76 2.56
CA TYR A 50 2.69 13.04 3.23
C TYR A 50 4.02 13.10 3.99
N LEU A 51 4.41 12.03 4.68
CA LEU A 51 5.71 11.94 5.36
C LEU A 51 6.89 12.00 4.38
N GLY A 52 6.73 11.43 3.18
CA GLY A 52 7.74 11.47 2.12
C GLY A 52 7.76 12.75 1.28
N ALA A 53 6.79 13.65 1.46
CA ALA A 53 6.69 14.90 0.70
C ALA A 53 7.60 15.98 1.31
N LEU A 54 8.79 16.14 0.75
CA LEU A 54 9.84 17.03 1.31
C LEU A 54 9.69 18.50 0.93
N ASP A 55 8.83 18.84 -0.03
CA ASP A 55 8.62 20.21 -0.49
C ASP A 55 7.13 20.53 -0.75
N SER A 56 6.85 21.81 -1.00
CA SER A 56 5.48 22.28 -1.24
C SER A 56 4.84 21.66 -2.48
N TRP A 57 5.64 21.25 -3.47
CA TRP A 57 5.14 20.64 -4.70
C TRP A 57 4.72 19.19 -4.47
N GLY A 58 5.53 18.42 -3.75
CA GLY A 58 5.22 17.06 -3.30
C GLY A 58 3.95 17.04 -2.47
N VAL A 59 3.79 17.96 -1.52
CA VAL A 59 2.57 18.05 -0.70
C VAL A 59 1.33 18.29 -1.58
N ARG A 60 1.42 19.21 -2.56
CA ARG A 60 0.31 19.47 -3.50
C ARG A 60 -0.03 18.25 -4.37
N LEU A 61 0.97 17.47 -4.79
CA LEU A 61 0.72 16.23 -5.51
C LEU A 61 -0.04 15.21 -4.66
N VAL A 62 0.39 14.99 -3.42
CA VAL A 62 -0.29 14.07 -2.48
C VAL A 62 -1.73 14.53 -2.23
N GLN A 63 -1.95 15.83 -1.98
CA GLN A 63 -3.29 16.40 -1.85
C GLN A 63 -4.16 16.14 -3.09
N GLY A 64 -3.60 16.25 -4.29
CA GLY A 64 -4.30 15.95 -5.54
C GLY A 64 -4.75 14.49 -5.64
N PHE A 65 -3.89 13.54 -5.28
CA PHE A 65 -4.22 12.10 -5.26
C PHE A 65 -5.29 11.78 -4.22
N VAL A 66 -5.17 12.33 -3.02
CA VAL A 66 -6.15 12.14 -1.92
C VAL A 66 -7.50 12.71 -2.34
N SER A 67 -7.55 13.97 -2.76
CA SER A 67 -8.80 14.65 -3.15
C SER A 67 -9.51 13.96 -4.32
N ARG A 68 -8.75 13.41 -5.29
CA ARG A 68 -9.33 12.63 -6.38
C ARG A 68 -9.92 11.32 -5.88
N SER A 69 -9.23 10.62 -4.99
CA SER A 69 -9.66 9.35 -4.42
C SER A 69 -10.89 9.51 -3.51
N GLU A 70 -10.95 10.57 -2.71
CA GLU A 70 -12.11 10.94 -1.89
C GLU A 70 -13.34 11.20 -2.74
N ARG A 71 -13.21 12.04 -3.78
CA ARG A 71 -14.30 12.40 -4.69
C ARG A 71 -14.93 11.19 -5.39
N VAL A 72 -14.14 10.16 -5.70
CA VAL A 72 -14.65 8.91 -6.29
C VAL A 72 -14.97 7.82 -5.25
N ARG A 73 -14.93 8.14 -3.94
CA ARG A 73 -15.19 7.23 -2.82
C ARG A 73 -14.31 5.98 -2.82
N ARG A 74 -13.01 6.18 -3.01
CA ARG A 74 -12.01 5.10 -3.05
C ARG A 74 -10.89 5.26 -2.04
N ILE A 75 -11.20 5.88 -0.91
CA ILE A 75 -10.35 5.79 0.28
C ILE A 75 -10.75 4.55 1.07
N VAL A 76 -9.77 3.81 1.56
CA VAL A 76 -9.96 2.75 2.56
C VAL A 76 -9.19 3.14 3.82
N THR A 77 -9.89 3.17 4.95
CA THR A 77 -9.33 3.52 6.25
C THR A 77 -9.31 2.29 7.15
N PRO A 78 -8.21 2.01 7.88
CA PRO A 78 -8.16 0.97 8.89
C PRO A 78 -9.31 1.14 9.90
N THR A 79 -10.11 0.09 10.07
CA THR A 79 -11.11 0.03 11.14
C THR A 79 -10.44 -0.29 12.48
N HIS A 80 -11.19 -0.17 13.58
CA HIS A 80 -10.69 -0.63 14.89
C HIS A 80 -10.23 -2.11 14.86
N ALA A 81 -10.98 -2.98 14.18
CA ALA A 81 -10.60 -4.37 14.01
C ALA A 81 -9.29 -4.51 13.20
N THR A 82 -9.09 -3.69 12.18
CA THR A 82 -7.85 -3.63 11.39
C THR A 82 -6.63 -3.34 12.25
N TRP A 83 -6.74 -2.37 13.18
CA TRP A 83 -5.67 -2.05 14.12
C TRP A 83 -5.34 -3.20 15.07
N ASN A 84 -6.37 -3.85 15.62
CA ASN A 84 -6.17 -4.99 16.52
C ASN A 84 -5.55 -6.19 15.80
N ASP A 85 -6.03 -6.51 14.59
CA ASP A 85 -5.46 -7.57 13.74
C ASP A 85 -4.00 -7.27 13.41
N ALA A 86 -3.66 -6.02 13.07
CA ALA A 86 -2.29 -5.63 12.76
C ALA A 86 -1.36 -5.82 13.96
N GLY A 87 -1.79 -5.37 15.15
CA GLY A 87 -1.02 -5.54 16.38
C GLY A 87 -0.81 -7.02 16.74
N GLY A 88 -1.85 -7.84 16.57
CA GLY A 88 -1.77 -9.28 16.77
C GLY A 88 -0.81 -9.98 15.82
N ILE A 89 -0.84 -9.63 14.53
CA ILE A 89 0.08 -10.14 13.51
C ILE A 89 1.52 -9.75 13.84
N LEU A 90 1.78 -8.46 14.11
CA LEU A 90 3.12 -7.98 14.43
C LEU A 90 3.69 -8.63 15.69
N ALA A 91 2.87 -8.79 16.73
CA ALA A 91 3.26 -9.49 17.95
C ALA A 91 3.60 -10.97 17.69
N LYS A 92 2.90 -11.63 16.76
CA LYS A 92 3.19 -13.01 16.38
C LYS A 92 4.50 -13.11 15.60
N ILE A 93 4.71 -12.24 14.61
CA ILE A 93 5.99 -12.11 13.88
C ILE A 93 7.13 -11.90 14.88
N GLY A 94 6.97 -11.02 15.86
CA GLY A 94 8.02 -10.77 16.86
C GLY A 94 8.39 -11.93 17.77
N ARG A 95 7.53 -12.94 17.90
CA ARG A 95 7.82 -14.17 18.66
C ARG A 95 8.45 -15.23 17.78
N GLU A 96 8.02 -15.32 16.52
CA GLU A 96 8.42 -16.39 15.59
C GLU A 96 9.64 -16.02 14.73
N GLU A 97 9.83 -14.73 14.42
CA GLU A 97 10.91 -14.20 13.58
C GLU A 97 11.53 -12.93 14.22
N PRO A 98 12.27 -13.07 15.34
CA PRO A 98 12.79 -11.94 16.13
C PRO A 98 13.71 -10.98 15.38
N GLU A 99 14.35 -11.43 14.29
CA GLU A 99 15.20 -10.65 13.42
C GLU A 99 14.49 -9.47 12.74
N PHE A 100 13.16 -9.53 12.61
CA PHE A 100 12.35 -8.44 12.02
C PHE A 100 12.00 -7.33 13.02
N LYS A 101 12.38 -7.46 14.31
CA LYS A 101 12.05 -6.45 15.35
C LYS A 101 12.51 -5.03 15.03
N SER A 102 13.63 -4.88 14.34
CA SER A 102 14.14 -3.57 13.91
C SER A 102 13.26 -2.90 12.85
N LYS A 103 12.50 -3.68 12.06
CA LYS A 103 11.60 -3.20 11.00
C LYS A 103 10.16 -2.92 11.48
N PHE A 104 9.85 -3.13 12.76
CA PHE A 104 8.46 -3.10 13.25
C PHE A 104 7.64 -1.87 12.88
N PRO A 105 8.15 -0.64 12.98
CA PRO A 105 7.36 0.53 12.57
C PRO A 105 6.95 0.50 11.09
N ILE A 106 7.86 0.07 10.21
CA ILE A 106 7.60 -0.04 8.77
C ILE A 106 6.64 -1.20 8.50
N LEU A 107 6.96 -2.38 9.04
CA LEU A 107 6.16 -3.59 8.87
C LEU A 107 4.74 -3.44 9.42
N PHE A 108 4.54 -2.63 10.47
CA PHE A 108 3.21 -2.34 10.99
C PHE A 108 2.33 -1.59 9.99
N ASN A 109 2.90 -0.61 9.27
CA ASN A 109 2.19 0.07 8.20
C ASN A 109 1.86 -0.88 7.05
N ASP A 110 2.80 -1.72 6.63
CA ASP A 110 2.58 -2.71 5.57
C ASP A 110 1.46 -3.70 5.93
N ILE A 111 1.41 -4.14 7.19
CA ILE A 111 0.31 -4.98 7.69
C ILE A 111 -1.03 -4.23 7.57
N LEU A 112 -1.09 -2.95 7.98
CA LEU A 112 -2.31 -2.16 7.88
C LEU A 112 -2.74 -1.95 6.42
N ILE A 113 -1.80 -1.76 5.50
CA ILE A 113 -2.05 -1.65 4.05
C ILE A 113 -2.65 -2.96 3.52
N ALA A 114 -2.05 -4.11 3.87
CA ALA A 114 -2.54 -5.42 3.49
C ALA A 114 -3.97 -5.68 4.00
N LEU A 115 -4.24 -5.32 5.26
CA LEU A 115 -5.57 -5.47 5.84
C LEU A 115 -6.60 -4.49 5.25
N CYS A 116 -6.20 -3.27 4.87
CA CYS A 116 -7.07 -2.36 4.11
C CYS A 116 -7.46 -2.96 2.75
N ALA A 117 -6.51 -3.56 2.03
CA ALA A 117 -6.82 -4.24 0.77
C ALA A 117 -7.79 -5.40 1.00
N LEU A 118 -7.55 -6.22 2.03
CA LEU A 118 -8.42 -7.34 2.40
C LEU A 118 -9.85 -6.89 2.73
N GLN A 119 -10.01 -5.77 3.44
CA GLN A 119 -11.32 -5.21 3.84
C GLN A 119 -12.27 -4.98 2.65
N ILE A 120 -11.72 -4.65 1.48
CA ILE A 120 -12.52 -4.35 0.27
C ILE A 120 -12.44 -5.44 -0.80
N GLY A 121 -11.74 -6.54 -0.53
CA GLY A 121 -11.48 -7.61 -1.49
C GLY A 121 -10.49 -7.23 -2.60
N ALA A 122 -9.57 -6.30 -2.32
CA ALA A 122 -8.54 -5.85 -3.24
C ALA A 122 -7.26 -6.70 -3.21
N SER A 123 -6.46 -6.58 -4.26
CA SER A 123 -5.05 -6.96 -4.24
C SER A 123 -4.19 -5.83 -3.66
N VAL A 124 -3.12 -6.18 -2.95
CA VAL A 124 -2.00 -5.27 -2.71
C VAL A 124 -1.05 -5.34 -3.90
N CYS A 125 -0.64 -4.18 -4.43
CA CYS A 125 0.39 -4.09 -5.47
C CYS A 125 1.61 -3.33 -4.92
N THR A 126 2.77 -3.98 -4.90
CA THR A 126 3.98 -3.49 -4.22
C THR A 126 5.27 -3.90 -4.94
N LYS A 127 6.36 -3.19 -4.66
CA LYS A 127 7.74 -3.63 -4.95
C LYS A 127 8.44 -4.29 -3.76
N ASP A 128 7.89 -4.16 -2.56
CA ASP A 128 8.41 -4.79 -1.35
C ASP A 128 7.92 -6.24 -1.26
N GLU A 129 8.63 -7.11 -1.97
CA GLU A 129 8.29 -8.53 -1.98
C GLU A 129 8.55 -9.21 -0.65
N GLU A 130 9.63 -8.84 0.05
CA GLU A 130 10.08 -9.51 1.28
C GLU A 130 9.05 -9.33 2.39
N ASP A 131 8.69 -8.08 2.69
CA ASP A 131 7.86 -7.75 3.85
C ASP A 131 6.40 -8.19 3.58
N PHE A 132 5.86 -7.98 2.37
CA PHE A 132 4.50 -8.46 2.05
C PHE A 132 4.41 -9.98 1.95
N ARG A 133 5.46 -10.70 1.53
CA ARG A 133 5.46 -12.17 1.60
C ARG A 133 5.55 -12.66 3.04
N LEU A 134 6.32 -12.00 3.90
CA LEU A 134 6.34 -12.27 5.34
C LEU A 134 4.92 -12.15 5.92
N ILE A 135 4.26 -11.01 5.74
CA ILE A 135 2.90 -10.77 6.24
C ILE A 135 1.92 -11.84 5.73
N ARG A 136 2.05 -12.25 4.46
CA ARG A 136 1.17 -13.25 3.83
C ARG A 136 1.25 -14.64 4.48
N ARG A 137 2.35 -14.97 5.19
CA ARG A 137 2.47 -16.21 6.00
C ARG A 137 1.53 -16.19 7.20
N TYR A 138 1.25 -15.01 7.75
CA TYR A 138 0.44 -14.82 8.96
C TYR A 138 -1.02 -14.47 8.67
N LYS A 139 -1.30 -13.80 7.54
CA LYS A 139 -2.65 -13.48 7.07
C LYS A 139 -2.71 -13.60 5.56
N ARG A 140 -3.60 -14.43 5.01
CA ARG A 140 -3.71 -14.64 3.57
C ARG A 140 -4.44 -13.45 2.91
N PHE A 141 -3.83 -12.84 1.91
CA PHE A 141 -4.43 -11.81 1.04
C PHE A 141 -3.92 -11.96 -0.41
N ASN A 142 -4.52 -11.20 -1.32
CA ASN A 142 -4.12 -11.13 -2.73
C ASN A 142 -2.94 -10.18 -2.88
N LEU A 143 -1.83 -10.65 -3.45
CA LEU A 143 -0.57 -9.91 -3.56
C LEU A 143 -0.07 -9.94 -5.00
N GLU A 144 0.24 -8.77 -5.54
CA GLU A 144 0.79 -8.53 -6.88
C GLU A 144 2.16 -7.87 -6.75
N ILE A 145 3.21 -8.56 -7.16
CA ILE A 145 4.59 -8.06 -7.08
C ILE A 145 4.96 -7.37 -8.39
N VAL A 146 5.47 -6.14 -8.27
CA VAL A 146 5.98 -5.35 -9.39
C VAL A 146 7.50 -5.52 -9.45
N SER A 147 7.95 -6.36 -10.38
CA SER A 147 9.38 -6.53 -10.69
C SER A 147 10.04 -5.19 -11.06
N SER A 148 11.34 -5.05 -10.76
CA SER A 148 12.13 -3.90 -11.21
C SER A 148 12.31 -3.87 -12.72
#